data_AF-A0A194X9A8-F1
#
_entry.id   AF-A0A194X9A8-F1
#
_cell.length_a   1.000
_cell.length_b   1.000
_cell.length_c   1.000
_cell.angle_alpha   90.00
_cell.angle_beta   90.00
_cell.angle_gamma   90.00
#
_symmetry.space_group_name_H-M   'P 1'
#
loop_
_entity.id
_entity.type
_entity.pdbx_description
1 polymer ?
#
loop_
_entity_poly.entity_id
_entity_poly.type
_entity_poly.pdbx_seq_one_letter_code
_entity_poly.pdbx_strand_id
1 'polypeptide(L)'
;MPSTLLPTLPTQVEVTWKGQSPDTKKVAKSTISCKKCSKGNKVTVIFPDGEFTFHSQWLHDARCDDGASRNTVTAISTQSDETVRIDSAEMNTQDSMVTLDVTWSDGLSSKFPVEWLRVMAPIVALQSNGNSAITTDAPTQGWTVESLNIPDVSYKELFDTETEPERMDTLMLAVLDHLLGASSTGLVKIVDLPDPNYEDELNHVNNLCTLILKKIFGSVFIHPTRGADKSFNVSSRSSEADKRKELPNYDTSQVLLPHADHAFYETPIQVQGWYILEGESENTFVSVLAALQTLKEEHPESYHHLCNDPMTLGRVSAFYGEAVSQMTVDTAVSMQPGTSDQFKRVRWHPNFIGSLLSPYEEYDEARLAQKRFLEVMRRDTHQLKVNLKPGDMFLWDNYRVLHGREKVFAVPRTGVGQTVPEQVVHDRYRALCISMLSGFVGDQWLVHMPMPQLREMVKLVQEKRFLV
;
A
#
# COMPACT_ATOMS: atom_id res chain seq x y z
N MET A 1 62.26 -14.11 2.95
CA MET A 1 61.29 -15.05 2.37
C MET A 1 60.23 -15.38 3.41
N PRO A 2 58.93 -15.33 3.12
CA PRO A 2 58.24 -14.41 2.20
C PRO A 2 57.16 -13.57 2.92
N SER A 3 56.99 -12.35 2.43
CA SER A 3 55.87 -11.45 2.72
C SER A 3 54.62 -11.92 1.99
N THR A 4 53.50 -12.08 2.69
CA THR A 4 52.18 -12.27 2.07
C THR A 4 51.37 -10.99 2.24
N LEU A 5 51.28 -10.25 1.14
CA LEU A 5 50.42 -9.10 0.92
C LEU A 5 48.95 -9.53 1.03
N LEU A 6 48.17 -8.77 1.81
CA LEU A 6 46.71 -8.79 1.77
C LEU A 6 46.24 -8.24 0.41
N PRO A 7 45.17 -8.79 -0.21
CA PRO A 7 44.60 -8.21 -1.41
C PRO A 7 43.92 -6.89 -1.06
N THR A 8 44.38 -5.83 -1.69
CA THR A 8 43.77 -4.49 -1.69
C THR A 8 42.36 -4.55 -2.26
N LEU A 9 41.39 -4.01 -1.51
CA LEU A 9 40.03 -3.73 -1.97
C LEU A 9 40.07 -2.84 -3.22
N PRO A 10 39.23 -3.09 -4.24
CA PRO A 10 39.15 -2.19 -5.38
C PRO A 10 38.59 -0.84 -4.94
N THR A 11 39.33 0.19 -5.31
CA THR A 11 39.02 1.62 -5.22
C THR A 11 37.70 1.94 -5.92
N GLN A 12 37.03 2.97 -5.39
CA GLN A 12 35.82 3.63 -5.88
C GLN A 12 35.58 3.47 -7.39
N VAL A 13 34.44 2.86 -7.75
CA VAL A 13 33.88 2.97 -9.09
C VAL A 13 33.17 4.32 -9.16
N GLU A 14 33.83 5.34 -9.70
CA GLU A 14 33.15 6.53 -10.22
C GLU A 14 32.21 6.10 -11.36
N VAL A 15 30.91 6.04 -11.09
CA VAL A 15 29.90 5.91 -12.14
C VAL A 15 29.72 7.29 -12.78
N THR A 16 30.55 7.60 -13.77
CA THR A 16 30.30 8.74 -14.67
C THR A 16 29.07 8.43 -15.53
N TRP A 17 27.96 9.09 -15.29
CA TRP A 17 26.83 9.16 -16.21
C TRP A 17 27.27 9.82 -17.52
N LYS A 18 27.65 9.01 -18.52
CA LYS A 18 27.69 9.47 -19.91
C LYS A 18 26.26 9.47 -20.42
N GLY A 19 25.61 10.62 -20.36
CA GLY A 19 24.35 10.87 -21.06
C GLY A 19 24.52 10.57 -22.54
N GLN A 20 24.06 9.40 -22.98
CA GLN A 20 23.72 9.20 -24.37
C GLN A 20 22.51 10.09 -24.65
N SER A 21 22.73 11.11 -25.48
CA SER A 21 21.65 11.87 -26.10
C SER A 21 20.66 10.88 -26.70
N PRO A 22 19.37 10.95 -26.36
CA PRO A 22 18.40 10.03 -26.92
C PRO A 22 18.32 10.32 -28.42
N ASP A 23 18.66 9.29 -29.21
CA ASP A 23 18.38 9.24 -30.64
C ASP A 23 16.91 9.62 -30.83
N THR A 24 16.68 10.81 -31.38
CA THR A 24 15.36 11.36 -31.66
C THR A 24 14.76 10.61 -32.87
N LYS A 25 14.38 9.35 -32.65
CA LYS A 25 13.40 8.70 -33.50
C LYS A 25 12.11 9.49 -33.37
N LYS A 26 11.74 10.19 -34.44
CA LYS A 26 10.41 10.79 -34.61
C LYS A 26 9.36 9.75 -34.24
N VAL A 27 8.73 9.92 -33.08
CA VAL A 27 7.55 9.16 -32.67
C VAL A 27 6.46 9.50 -33.68
N ALA A 28 5.96 8.51 -34.41
CA ALA A 28 4.81 8.68 -35.28
C ALA A 28 3.64 9.19 -34.43
N LYS A 29 2.95 10.25 -34.87
CA LYS A 29 1.75 10.79 -34.17
C LYS A 29 0.78 9.64 -33.90
N SER A 30 0.71 9.20 -32.65
CA SER A 30 -0.25 8.24 -32.16
C SER A 30 -1.65 8.82 -32.34
N THR A 31 -2.38 8.34 -33.35
CA THR A 31 -3.68 8.90 -33.70
C THR A 31 -4.75 8.21 -32.87
N ILE A 32 -5.32 8.91 -31.88
CA ILE A 32 -6.47 8.45 -31.11
C ILE A 32 -7.73 8.77 -31.92
N SER A 33 -8.64 7.80 -32.06
CA SER A 33 -9.88 7.98 -32.83
C SER A 33 -11.04 7.22 -32.21
N CYS A 34 -12.27 7.55 -32.61
CA CYS A 34 -13.47 6.87 -32.12
C CYS A 34 -14.40 6.47 -33.27
N LYS A 35 -15.19 5.41 -33.03
CA LYS A 35 -16.22 4.90 -33.95
C LYS A 35 -17.50 4.62 -33.16
N LYS A 36 -18.55 5.40 -33.42
CA LYS A 36 -19.90 5.17 -32.88
C LYS A 36 -20.53 3.95 -33.57
N CYS A 37 -21.19 3.07 -32.80
CA CYS A 37 -22.02 2.01 -33.38
C CYS A 37 -23.30 2.56 -34.03
N SER A 38 -23.77 1.97 -35.12
CA SER A 38 -24.97 2.42 -35.85
C SER A 38 -26.24 2.51 -34.98
N LYS A 39 -26.34 1.71 -33.91
CA LYS A 39 -27.47 1.73 -32.96
C LYS A 39 -27.31 2.76 -31.83
N GLY A 40 -26.17 3.43 -31.71
CA GLY A 40 -25.86 4.40 -30.66
C GLY A 40 -25.70 3.80 -29.25
N ASN A 41 -25.75 2.48 -29.10
CA ASN A 41 -25.65 1.83 -27.80
C ASN A 41 -24.20 1.61 -27.31
N LYS A 42 -23.21 1.89 -28.17
CA LYS A 42 -21.77 1.68 -27.90
C LYS A 42 -20.91 2.66 -28.71
N VAL A 43 -19.71 2.91 -28.20
CA VAL A 43 -18.64 3.63 -28.92
C VAL A 43 -17.33 2.87 -28.72
N THR A 44 -16.58 2.71 -29.81
CA THR A 44 -15.23 2.15 -29.78
C THR A 44 -14.23 3.29 -29.80
N VAL A 45 -13.30 3.31 -28.84
CA VAL A 45 -12.16 4.23 -28.81
C VAL A 45 -10.91 3.44 -29.14
N ILE A 46 -10.12 3.96 -30.07
CA ILE A 46 -8.90 3.36 -30.59
C ILE A 46 -7.73 4.12 -29.99
N PHE A 47 -7.03 3.46 -29.06
CA PHE A 47 -5.78 3.93 -28.47
C PHE A 47 -4.59 3.27 -29.19
N PRO A 48 -3.35 3.77 -29.01
CA PRO A 48 -2.16 3.21 -29.64
C PRO A 48 -1.87 1.76 -29.22
N ASP A 49 -2.38 1.35 -28.07
CA ASP A 49 -2.17 0.02 -27.47
C ASP A 49 -3.39 -0.90 -27.57
N GLY A 50 -4.50 -0.44 -28.17
CA GLY A 50 -5.66 -1.30 -28.40
C GLY A 50 -6.96 -0.56 -28.68
N GLU A 51 -7.95 -1.33 -29.09
CA GLU A 51 -9.32 -0.86 -29.31
C GLU A 51 -10.22 -1.33 -28.17
N PHE A 52 -10.98 -0.39 -27.61
CA PHE A 52 -11.85 -0.63 -26.46
C PHE A 52 -13.26 -0.11 -26.75
N THR A 53 -14.26 -0.95 -26.55
CA THR A 53 -15.67 -0.64 -26.83
C THR A 53 -16.44 -0.45 -25.54
N PHE A 54 -16.94 0.76 -25.33
CA PHE A 54 -17.70 1.16 -24.15
C PHE A 54 -19.20 1.11 -24.42
N HIS A 55 -19.98 0.77 -23.39
CA HIS A 55 -21.43 0.87 -23.40
C HIS A 55 -21.86 2.35 -23.30
N SER A 56 -22.90 2.76 -24.04
CA SER A 56 -23.43 4.13 -23.99
C SER A 56 -23.94 4.49 -22.60
N GLN A 57 -24.74 3.60 -21.97
CA GLN A 57 -25.29 3.84 -20.64
C GLN A 57 -24.20 3.98 -19.59
N TRP A 58 -23.15 3.14 -19.65
CA TRP A 58 -22.07 3.21 -18.69
C TRP A 58 -21.32 4.56 -18.77
N LEU A 59 -21.01 5.03 -19.99
CA LEU A 59 -20.40 6.34 -20.17
C LEU A 59 -21.32 7.46 -19.67
N HIS A 60 -22.61 7.38 -20.01
CA HIS A 60 -23.60 8.35 -19.53
C HIS A 60 -23.64 8.37 -18.00
N ASP A 61 -23.68 7.23 -17.32
CA ASP A 61 -23.70 7.15 -15.86
C ASP A 61 -22.41 7.63 -15.20
N ALA A 62 -21.27 7.50 -15.89
CA ALA A 62 -19.96 7.92 -15.41
C ALA A 62 -19.67 9.41 -15.65
N ARG A 63 -20.55 10.13 -16.35
CA ARG A 63 -20.38 11.55 -16.63
C ARG A 63 -20.25 12.35 -15.33
N CYS A 64 -19.31 13.29 -15.32
CA CYS A 64 -19.05 14.16 -14.17
C CYS A 64 -19.09 15.64 -14.56
N ASP A 65 -19.71 16.00 -15.69
CA ASP A 65 -19.74 17.37 -16.22
C ASP A 65 -20.37 18.38 -15.22
N ASP A 66 -21.35 17.94 -14.42
CA ASP A 66 -22.01 18.75 -13.38
C ASP A 66 -21.33 18.61 -11.99
N GLY A 67 -20.13 18.03 -11.94
CA GLY A 67 -19.38 17.74 -10.73
C GLY A 67 -19.34 16.24 -10.38
N ALA A 68 -18.48 15.89 -9.43
CA ALA A 68 -18.29 14.50 -9.02
C ALA A 68 -19.49 13.93 -8.26
N SER A 69 -20.26 14.75 -7.55
CA SER A 69 -21.34 14.27 -6.71
C SER A 69 -22.68 14.40 -7.42
N ARG A 70 -23.45 13.32 -7.44
CA ARG A 70 -24.85 13.37 -7.89
C ARG A 70 -25.69 14.15 -6.88
N ASN A 71 -26.56 15.02 -7.38
CA ASN A 71 -27.66 15.59 -6.60
C ASN A 71 -28.94 14.72 -6.76
N THR A 72 -30.00 15.07 -6.04
CA THR A 72 -31.29 14.34 -6.06
C THR A 72 -31.87 14.15 -7.47
N VAL A 73 -31.64 15.08 -8.39
CA VAL A 73 -32.15 14.99 -9.78
C VAL A 73 -31.35 13.98 -10.59
N THR A 74 -30.05 13.88 -10.34
CA THR A 74 -29.11 12.97 -11.02
C THR A 74 -28.89 11.63 -10.30
N ALA A 75 -29.61 11.40 -9.19
CA ALA A 75 -29.50 10.17 -8.39
C ALA A 75 -29.95 8.95 -9.20
N ILE A 76 -29.41 7.75 -8.88
CA ILE A 76 -29.73 6.51 -9.61
C ILE A 76 -31.25 6.27 -9.67
N SER A 77 -31.97 6.55 -8.57
CA SER A 77 -33.41 6.31 -8.47
C SER A 77 -34.28 7.21 -9.34
N THR A 78 -33.74 8.29 -9.89
CA THR A 78 -34.47 9.25 -10.74
C THR A 78 -34.12 9.10 -12.21
N GLN A 79 -33.22 8.16 -12.55
CA GLN A 79 -32.86 7.86 -13.93
C GLN A 79 -33.96 7.03 -14.62
N SER A 80 -34.13 7.24 -15.93
CA SER A 80 -35.06 6.47 -16.75
C SER A 80 -34.62 5.00 -16.86
N ASP A 81 -35.59 4.08 -16.97
CA ASP A 81 -35.32 2.67 -17.28
C ASP A 81 -34.80 2.48 -18.72
N GLU A 82 -35.02 3.46 -19.61
CA GLU A 82 -34.55 3.41 -20.99
C GLU A 82 -33.05 3.71 -21.10
N THR A 83 -32.32 2.83 -21.80
CA THR A 83 -30.89 3.04 -22.08
C THR A 83 -30.68 4.27 -22.96
N VAL A 84 -29.90 5.23 -22.44
CA VAL A 84 -29.47 6.42 -23.16
C VAL A 84 -28.51 6.03 -24.29
N ARG A 85 -28.75 6.61 -25.47
CA ARG A 85 -27.98 6.35 -26.68
C ARG A 85 -27.07 7.53 -26.99
N ILE A 86 -25.98 7.22 -27.67
CA ILE A 86 -25.04 8.18 -28.24
C ILE A 86 -25.64 8.69 -29.56
N ASP A 87 -25.81 9.99 -29.70
CA ASP A 87 -26.24 10.66 -30.93
C ASP A 87 -25.05 11.06 -31.80
N SER A 88 -24.00 11.62 -31.21
CA SER A 88 -22.69 11.81 -31.84
C SER A 88 -21.55 11.49 -30.88
N ALA A 89 -20.40 11.09 -31.41
CA ALA A 89 -19.17 10.87 -30.65
C ALA A 89 -17.97 11.25 -31.51
N GLU A 90 -17.17 12.22 -31.05
CA GLU A 90 -16.03 12.77 -31.78
C GLU A 90 -14.82 12.96 -30.86
N MET A 91 -13.62 12.75 -31.38
CA MET A 91 -12.40 13.05 -30.64
C MET A 91 -12.05 14.53 -30.83
N ASN A 92 -12.01 15.29 -29.74
CA ASN A 92 -11.45 16.64 -29.74
C ASN A 92 -9.96 16.57 -29.38
N THR A 93 -9.12 17.00 -30.33
CA THR A 93 -7.64 17.01 -30.22
C THR A 93 -7.07 18.43 -30.38
N GLN A 94 -7.92 19.45 -30.46
CA GLN A 94 -7.51 20.83 -30.70
C GLN A 94 -7.18 21.56 -29.40
N ASP A 95 -7.80 21.14 -28.30
CA ASP A 95 -7.56 21.69 -26.97
C ASP A 95 -6.31 21.06 -26.33
N SER A 96 -5.84 21.69 -25.24
CA SER A 96 -4.71 21.18 -24.45
C SER A 96 -4.98 19.82 -23.79
N MET A 97 -6.25 19.44 -23.68
CA MET A 97 -6.71 18.16 -23.16
C MET A 97 -7.48 17.44 -24.26
N VAL A 98 -7.07 16.20 -24.58
CA VAL A 98 -7.77 15.39 -25.58
C VAL A 98 -9.01 14.78 -24.93
N THR A 99 -10.17 14.95 -25.57
CA THR A 99 -11.45 14.44 -25.06
C THR A 99 -12.22 13.62 -26.10
N LEU A 100 -13.03 12.69 -25.62
CA LEU A 100 -14.15 12.14 -26.36
C LEU A 100 -15.39 12.99 -26.05
N ASP A 101 -15.86 13.74 -27.03
CA ASP A 101 -17.05 14.58 -26.93
C ASP A 101 -18.26 13.77 -27.41
N VAL A 102 -19.26 13.63 -26.54
CA VAL A 102 -20.45 12.79 -26.77
C VAL A 102 -21.72 13.62 -26.62
N THR A 103 -22.64 13.49 -27.57
CA THR A 103 -24.02 13.98 -27.42
C THR A 103 -24.97 12.80 -27.20
N TRP A 104 -25.98 13.01 -26.37
CA TRP A 104 -26.85 11.95 -25.87
C TRP A 104 -28.30 12.13 -26.36
N SER A 105 -29.03 11.02 -26.45
CA SER A 105 -30.44 11.01 -26.88
C SER A 105 -31.39 11.75 -25.93
N ASP A 106 -30.96 12.06 -24.71
CA ASP A 106 -31.69 12.90 -23.74
C ASP A 106 -31.39 14.40 -23.89
N GLY A 107 -30.57 14.78 -24.89
CA GLY A 107 -30.19 16.15 -25.18
C GLY A 107 -28.98 16.66 -24.40
N LEU A 108 -28.41 15.86 -23.49
CA LEU A 108 -27.19 16.22 -22.78
C LEU A 108 -25.94 16.08 -23.66
N SER A 109 -24.82 16.60 -23.17
CA SER A 109 -23.50 16.40 -23.78
C SER A 109 -22.44 16.23 -22.70
N SER A 110 -21.40 15.44 -23.00
CA SER A 110 -20.32 15.12 -22.05
C SER A 110 -18.96 15.13 -22.73
N LYS A 111 -17.92 15.51 -22.00
CA LYS A 111 -16.53 15.52 -22.48
C LYS A 111 -15.65 14.63 -21.61
N PHE A 112 -15.32 13.45 -22.10
CA PHE A 112 -14.54 12.48 -21.33
C PHE A 112 -13.04 12.66 -21.60
N PRO A 113 -12.20 12.90 -20.58
CA PRO A 113 -10.75 12.92 -20.74
C PRO A 113 -10.23 11.57 -21.25
N VAL A 114 -9.31 11.60 -22.21
CA VAL A 114 -8.76 10.39 -22.83
C VAL A 114 -7.97 9.54 -21.85
N GLU A 115 -7.19 10.15 -20.96
CA GLU A 115 -6.42 9.48 -19.92
C GLU A 115 -7.35 8.69 -18.99
N TRP A 116 -8.46 9.32 -18.60
CA TRP A 116 -9.52 8.70 -17.80
C TRP A 116 -10.16 7.51 -18.51
N LEU A 117 -10.56 7.69 -19.77
CA LEU A 117 -11.12 6.60 -20.57
C LEU A 117 -10.15 5.44 -20.68
N ARG A 118 -8.86 5.74 -20.93
CA ARG A 118 -7.85 4.71 -21.12
C ARG A 118 -7.67 3.86 -19.87
N VAL A 119 -7.52 4.46 -18.69
CA VAL A 119 -7.27 3.68 -17.47
C VAL A 119 -8.51 2.92 -16.99
N MET A 120 -9.71 3.38 -17.33
CA MET A 120 -10.97 2.68 -17.02
C MET A 120 -11.26 1.54 -18.00
N ALA A 121 -10.77 1.63 -19.24
CA ALA A 121 -11.06 0.67 -20.30
C ALA A 121 -10.85 -0.82 -19.91
N PRO A 122 -9.77 -1.22 -19.22
CA PRO A 122 -9.56 -2.62 -18.83
C PRO A 122 -10.59 -3.17 -17.85
N ILE A 123 -11.34 -2.31 -17.16
CA ILE A 123 -12.37 -2.73 -16.19
C ILE A 123 -13.75 -2.82 -16.86
N VAL A 124 -14.07 -1.85 -17.73
CA VAL A 124 -15.46 -1.57 -18.12
C VAL A 124 -15.75 -1.73 -19.61
N ALA A 125 -14.71 -1.77 -20.45
CA ALA A 125 -14.85 -1.84 -21.90
C ALA A 125 -14.52 -3.25 -22.43
N LEU A 126 -15.11 -3.60 -23.56
CA LEU A 126 -14.75 -4.79 -24.32
C LEU A 126 -13.52 -4.49 -25.19
N GLN A 127 -12.43 -5.23 -24.98
CA GLN A 127 -11.25 -5.15 -25.85
C GLN A 127 -11.45 -5.99 -27.12
N SER A 128 -11.12 -5.47 -28.30
CA SER A 128 -11.36 -6.12 -29.61
C SER A 128 -10.72 -7.52 -29.75
N ASN A 129 -9.73 -7.87 -28.92
CA ASN A 129 -9.06 -9.18 -28.94
C ASN A 129 -9.79 -10.26 -28.10
N GLY A 130 -11.00 -9.98 -27.59
CA GLY A 130 -11.85 -10.98 -26.93
C GLY A 130 -11.47 -11.32 -25.48
N ASN A 131 -10.30 -10.90 -24.99
CA ASN A 131 -9.96 -10.98 -23.58
C ASN A 131 -10.61 -9.83 -22.80
N SER A 132 -11.87 -10.01 -22.44
CA SER A 132 -12.47 -9.27 -21.33
C SER A 132 -12.04 -9.93 -20.03
N ALA A 133 -10.80 -9.69 -19.61
CA ALA A 133 -10.33 -10.09 -18.29
C ALA A 133 -9.45 -8.99 -17.74
N ILE A 134 -9.88 -8.50 -16.58
CA ILE A 134 -9.19 -7.60 -15.66
C ILE A 134 -7.72 -8.03 -15.56
N THR A 135 -6.81 -7.38 -16.30
CA THR A 135 -5.39 -7.40 -15.97
C THR A 135 -5.14 -6.27 -14.97
N THR A 136 -5.69 -6.41 -13.76
CA THR A 136 -5.30 -5.59 -12.62
C THR A 136 -3.95 -6.10 -12.14
N ASP A 137 -2.90 -5.48 -12.66
CA ASP A 137 -1.49 -5.72 -12.33
C ASP A 137 -1.00 -7.17 -12.51
N ALA A 138 0.30 -7.34 -12.78
CA ALA A 138 0.92 -8.64 -12.58
C ALA A 138 0.70 -9.04 -11.11
N PRO A 139 0.45 -10.33 -10.79
CA PRO A 139 0.21 -10.75 -9.42
C PRO A 139 1.33 -10.23 -8.51
N THR A 140 0.94 -9.48 -7.47
CA THR A 140 1.79 -8.92 -6.42
C THR A 140 2.72 -10.02 -5.89
N GLN A 141 3.99 -10.00 -6.29
CA GLN A 141 4.96 -11.01 -5.90
C GLN A 141 5.64 -10.59 -4.58
N GLY A 142 5.64 -11.49 -3.60
CA GLY A 142 6.41 -11.30 -2.38
C GLY A 142 7.92 -11.41 -2.61
N TRP A 143 8.69 -11.12 -1.57
CA TRP A 143 10.15 -11.24 -1.59
C TRP A 143 10.63 -12.34 -0.63
N THR A 144 11.76 -12.95 -0.98
CA THR A 144 12.56 -13.80 -0.09
C THR A 144 13.75 -12.99 0.43
N VAL A 145 14.51 -13.54 1.39
CA VAL A 145 15.71 -12.88 1.93
C VAL A 145 16.74 -12.58 0.83
N GLU A 146 16.88 -13.46 -0.16
CA GLU A 146 17.85 -13.30 -1.25
C GLU A 146 17.44 -12.21 -2.26
N SER A 147 16.13 -12.06 -2.51
CA SER A 147 15.63 -11.10 -3.50
C SER A 147 15.36 -9.70 -2.94
N LEU A 148 15.44 -9.51 -1.62
CA LEU A 148 15.02 -8.29 -0.97
C LEU A 148 16.06 -7.16 -1.14
N ASN A 149 15.61 -6.03 -1.65
CA ASN A 149 16.34 -4.77 -1.59
C ASN A 149 15.49 -3.73 -0.84
N ILE A 150 15.96 -3.26 0.31
CA ILE A 150 15.23 -2.28 1.12
C ILE A 150 15.61 -0.87 0.64
N PRO A 151 14.66 -0.08 0.12
CA PRO A 151 14.91 1.31 -0.25
C PRO A 151 15.20 2.18 0.97
N ASP A 152 16.21 3.04 0.83
CA ASP A 152 16.54 4.09 1.78
C ASP A 152 15.73 5.37 1.45
N VAL A 153 15.26 6.06 2.49
CA VAL A 153 14.59 7.36 2.40
C VAL A 153 15.31 8.32 3.34
N SER A 154 15.86 9.42 2.81
CA SER A 154 16.60 10.37 3.62
C SER A 154 15.67 11.25 4.45
N TYR A 155 15.89 11.28 5.77
CA TYR A 155 15.22 12.23 6.66
C TYR A 155 15.47 13.67 6.23
N LYS A 156 16.69 14.00 5.80
CA LYS A 156 17.05 15.36 5.38
C LYS A 156 16.21 15.82 4.19
N GLU A 157 15.97 14.94 3.22
CA GLU A 157 15.10 15.26 2.08
C GLU A 157 13.63 15.41 2.51
N LEU A 158 13.12 14.55 3.41
CA LEU A 158 11.75 14.65 3.93
C LEU A 158 11.50 15.96 4.69
N PHE A 159 12.52 16.50 5.35
CA PHE A 159 12.43 17.69 6.19
C PHE A 159 13.14 18.93 5.60
N ASP A 160 13.56 18.87 4.34
CA ASP A 160 14.13 20.02 3.64
C ASP A 160 13.04 21.08 3.41
N THR A 161 13.24 22.26 4.00
CA THR A 161 12.32 23.40 3.90
C THR A 161 12.49 24.19 2.59
N GLU A 162 13.58 23.97 1.86
CA GLU A 162 13.85 24.62 0.58
C GLU A 162 13.30 23.80 -0.61
N THR A 163 12.87 22.56 -0.38
CA THR A 163 12.31 21.71 -1.42
C THR A 163 10.93 22.23 -1.87
N GLU A 164 10.80 22.46 -3.18
CA GLU A 164 9.55 22.86 -3.83
C GLU A 164 8.41 21.86 -3.54
N PRO A 165 7.15 22.33 -3.34
CA PRO A 165 6.02 21.47 -2.97
C PRO A 165 5.79 20.27 -3.91
N GLU A 166 5.91 20.46 -5.23
CA GLU A 166 5.73 19.39 -6.22
C GLU A 166 6.80 18.30 -6.11
N ARG A 167 8.04 18.70 -5.80
CA ARG A 167 9.15 17.78 -5.59
C ARG A 167 8.97 17.02 -4.27
N MET A 168 8.49 17.69 -3.23
CA MET A 168 8.14 17.06 -1.95
C MET A 168 7.01 16.03 -2.15
N ASP A 169 5.96 16.37 -2.89
CA ASP A 169 4.87 15.43 -3.18
C ASP A 169 5.37 14.21 -4.00
N THR A 170 6.27 14.43 -4.96
CA THR A 170 6.92 13.34 -5.71
C THR A 170 7.70 12.40 -4.79
N LEU A 171 8.48 12.96 -3.85
CA LEU A 171 9.20 12.17 -2.85
C LEU A 171 8.24 11.37 -1.97
N MET A 172 7.19 12.01 -1.43
CA MET A 172 6.20 11.33 -0.58
C MET A 172 5.47 10.22 -1.33
N LEU A 173 5.15 10.47 -2.60
CA LEU A 173 4.50 9.50 -3.45
C LEU A 173 5.40 8.27 -3.72
N ALA A 174 6.71 8.48 -3.90
CA ALA A 174 7.68 7.39 -4.02
C ALA A 174 7.80 6.57 -2.73
N VAL A 175 7.77 7.21 -1.55
CA VAL A 175 7.73 6.50 -0.25
C VAL A 175 6.50 5.61 -0.16
N LEU A 176 5.32 6.13 -0.52
CA LEU A 176 4.08 5.36 -0.53
C LEU A 176 4.10 4.22 -1.55
N ASP A 177 4.74 4.38 -2.70
CA ASP A 177 4.92 3.27 -3.64
C ASP A 177 5.78 2.18 -3.05
N HIS A 178 6.89 2.51 -2.40
CA HIS A 178 7.74 1.52 -1.73
C HIS A 178 7.00 0.79 -0.60
N LEU A 179 6.09 1.49 0.09
CA LEU A 179 5.28 0.92 1.17
C LEU A 179 4.04 0.15 0.70
N LEU A 180 3.37 0.55 -0.39
CA LEU A 180 2.01 0.07 -0.72
C LEU A 180 1.87 -0.49 -2.14
N GLY A 181 2.81 -0.18 -3.05
CA GLY A 181 2.74 -0.63 -4.44
C GLY A 181 2.74 -2.15 -4.58
N ALA A 182 2.05 -2.67 -5.60
CA ALA A 182 1.90 -4.11 -5.81
C ALA A 182 3.25 -4.86 -5.94
N SER A 183 4.25 -4.27 -6.58
CA SER A 183 5.57 -4.90 -6.75
C SER A 183 6.61 -4.44 -5.72
N SER A 184 6.24 -3.64 -4.72
CA SER A 184 7.20 -3.13 -3.75
C SER A 184 7.36 -4.04 -2.53
N THR A 185 8.40 -3.78 -1.76
CA THR A 185 8.80 -4.62 -0.61
C THR A 185 7.88 -4.44 0.59
N GLY A 186 7.20 -3.30 0.71
CA GLY A 186 6.42 -2.97 1.90
C GLY A 186 7.29 -2.60 3.08
N LEU A 187 8.56 -2.29 2.84
CA LEU A 187 9.55 -2.00 3.84
C LEU A 187 10.48 -0.89 3.31
N VAL A 188 10.66 0.17 4.07
CA VAL A 188 11.60 1.26 3.79
C VAL A 188 12.49 1.48 5.01
N LYS A 189 13.75 1.87 4.80
CA LYS A 189 14.65 2.31 5.85
C LYS A 189 14.73 3.84 5.82
N ILE A 190 14.60 4.49 6.97
CA ILE A 190 14.85 5.94 7.07
C ILE A 190 16.32 6.14 7.46
N VAL A 191 17.02 6.96 6.68
CA VAL A 191 18.44 7.27 6.87
C VAL A 191 18.64 8.77 7.15
N ASP A 192 19.87 9.17 7.49
CA ASP A 192 20.22 10.57 7.82
C ASP A 192 19.41 11.18 8.98
N LEU A 193 18.99 10.36 9.94
CA LEU A 193 18.25 10.82 11.11
C LEU A 193 19.10 11.80 11.96
N PRO A 194 18.47 12.82 12.56
CA PRO A 194 19.15 13.69 13.51
C PRO A 194 19.37 12.95 14.84
N ASP A 195 20.21 13.51 15.70
CA ASP A 195 20.32 13.03 17.07
C ASP A 195 18.96 13.15 17.79
N PRO A 196 18.51 12.10 18.49
CA PRO A 196 17.22 12.13 19.17
C PRO A 196 17.25 13.03 20.40
N ASN A 197 16.14 13.69 20.70
CA ASN A 197 15.91 14.20 22.05
C ASN A 197 15.44 13.05 22.95
N TYR A 198 16.35 12.52 23.78
CA TYR A 198 16.06 11.38 24.65
C TYR A 198 14.87 11.58 25.59
N GLU A 199 14.64 12.80 26.07
CA GLU A 199 13.52 13.07 26.98
C GLU A 199 12.18 12.97 26.24
N ASP A 200 12.11 13.55 25.04
CA ASP A 200 10.95 13.49 24.15
C ASP A 200 10.62 12.04 23.74
N GLU A 201 11.64 11.27 23.36
CA GLU A 201 11.52 9.86 22.99
C GLU A 201 11.01 9.00 24.15
N LEU A 202 11.54 9.20 25.36
CA LEU A 202 11.12 8.45 26.55
C LEU A 202 9.73 8.86 27.06
N ASN A 203 9.34 10.12 26.89
CA ASN A 203 8.04 10.66 27.33
C ASN A 203 6.93 10.55 26.27
N HIS A 204 7.22 9.93 25.13
CA HIS A 204 6.29 9.70 24.02
C HIS A 204 5.72 11.00 23.42
N VAL A 205 6.51 12.08 23.36
CA VAL A 205 6.12 13.40 22.84
C VAL A 205 7.14 13.84 21.81
N ASN A 206 6.70 14.40 20.67
CA ASN A 206 7.60 14.94 19.63
C ASN A 206 8.73 14.00 19.18
N ASN A 207 8.55 12.68 19.33
CA ASN A 207 9.55 11.69 18.93
C ASN A 207 9.69 11.60 17.41
N LEU A 208 10.87 11.17 16.95
CA LEU A 208 11.22 11.06 15.54
C LEU A 208 10.22 10.21 14.76
N CYS A 209 9.81 9.06 15.32
CA CYS A 209 8.88 8.16 14.67
C CYS A 209 7.52 8.83 14.37
N THR A 210 6.94 9.53 15.34
CA THR A 210 5.70 10.30 15.17
C THR A 210 5.90 11.43 14.16
N LEU A 211 7.00 12.19 14.23
CA LEU A 211 7.27 13.31 13.33
C LEU A 211 7.37 12.88 11.86
N ILE A 212 8.12 11.81 11.60
CA ILE A 212 8.33 11.28 10.25
C ILE A 212 7.02 10.71 9.68
N LEU A 213 6.28 9.92 10.45
CA LEU A 213 4.99 9.40 9.99
C LEU A 213 4.00 10.52 9.72
N LYS A 214 3.94 11.56 10.56
CA LYS A 214 3.11 12.74 10.28
C LYS A 214 3.56 13.50 9.03
N LYS A 215 4.86 13.63 8.79
CA LYS A 215 5.38 14.29 7.58
C LYS A 215 4.95 13.54 6.32
N ILE A 216 4.96 12.21 6.36
CA ILE A 216 4.58 11.36 5.21
C ILE A 216 3.06 11.31 5.04
N PHE A 217 2.33 11.00 6.11
CA PHE A 217 0.91 10.63 6.08
C PHE A 217 -0.07 11.74 6.52
N GLY A 218 0.43 12.82 7.12
CA GLY A 218 -0.36 13.92 7.66
C GLY A 218 -0.90 13.66 9.08
N SER A 219 -1.12 12.40 9.47
CA SER A 219 -1.60 12.02 10.80
C SER A 219 -1.09 10.64 11.22
N VAL A 220 -1.24 10.31 12.50
CA VAL A 220 -0.89 9.03 13.11
C VAL A 220 -2.07 8.50 13.94
N PHE A 221 -1.97 7.25 14.39
CA PHE A 221 -3.00 6.64 15.23
C PHE A 221 -3.16 7.40 16.55
N ILE A 222 -4.41 7.73 16.88
CA ILE A 222 -4.79 8.36 18.15
C ILE A 222 -5.24 7.26 19.10
N HIS A 223 -4.44 7.00 20.13
CA HIS A 223 -4.79 5.98 21.12
C HIS A 223 -5.93 6.49 22.01
N PRO A 224 -7.02 5.70 22.21
CA PRO A 224 -8.22 6.16 22.91
C PRO A 224 -7.95 6.64 24.35
N THR A 225 -6.95 6.06 25.02
CA THR A 225 -6.62 6.41 26.41
C THR A 225 -5.39 7.32 26.58
N ARG A 226 -4.43 7.31 25.65
CA ARG A 226 -3.18 8.08 25.82
C ARG A 226 -3.28 9.48 25.23
N GLY A 227 -4.27 9.71 24.37
CA GLY A 227 -4.42 10.95 23.61
C GLY A 227 -3.70 10.91 22.26
N ALA A 228 -3.78 12.04 21.56
CA ALA A 228 -3.22 12.20 20.22
C ALA A 228 -1.69 12.14 20.23
N ASP A 229 -1.13 11.63 19.12
CA ASP A 229 0.29 11.70 18.77
C ASP A 229 1.28 10.96 19.68
N LYS A 230 0.78 10.31 20.73
CA LYS A 230 1.61 9.53 21.66
C LYS A 230 2.14 8.26 21.01
N SER A 231 3.46 8.13 20.93
CA SER A 231 4.12 6.86 20.57
C SER A 231 4.02 5.83 21.70
N PHE A 232 4.46 4.61 21.43
CA PHE A 232 4.69 3.59 22.46
C PHE A 232 6.17 3.20 22.48
N ASN A 233 6.70 2.94 23.68
CA ASN A 233 8.03 2.36 23.81
C ASN A 233 7.92 0.90 24.23
N VAL A 234 8.76 0.04 23.64
CA VAL A 234 9.08 -1.29 24.16
C VAL A 234 10.49 -1.20 24.74
N SER A 235 10.56 -1.16 26.06
CA SER A 235 11.78 -0.89 26.82
C SER A 235 12.09 -2.01 27.80
N SER A 236 13.37 -2.33 27.94
CA SER A 236 13.89 -3.20 29.00
C SER A 236 14.32 -2.44 30.25
N ARG A 237 14.11 -1.11 30.32
CA ARG A 237 14.32 -0.33 31.56
C ARG A 237 13.31 -0.82 32.60
N SER A 238 13.75 -1.14 33.81
CA SER A 238 12.89 -1.74 34.86
C SER A 238 11.62 -0.93 35.12
N SER A 239 11.71 0.41 35.17
CA SER A 239 10.57 1.31 35.36
C SER A 239 9.46 1.17 34.32
N GLU A 240 9.78 0.67 33.11
CA GLU A 240 8.82 0.44 32.03
C GLU A 240 8.53 -1.05 31.80
N ALA A 241 9.54 -1.91 31.91
CA ALA A 241 9.42 -3.35 31.72
C ALA A 241 8.45 -3.98 32.74
N ASP A 242 8.53 -3.57 34.01
CA ASP A 242 7.68 -4.15 35.07
C ASP A 242 6.20 -3.82 34.88
N LYS A 243 5.89 -2.65 34.29
CA LYS A 243 4.50 -2.25 34.01
C LYS A 243 3.84 -3.07 32.90
N ARG A 244 4.62 -3.77 32.08
CA ARG A 244 4.15 -4.38 30.82
C ARG A 244 4.56 -5.84 30.66
N LYS A 245 5.13 -6.46 31.70
CA LYS A 245 5.64 -7.83 31.65
C LYS A 245 4.59 -8.88 31.30
N GLU A 246 3.32 -8.61 31.62
CA GLU A 246 2.19 -9.49 31.27
C GLU A 246 1.76 -9.37 29.80
N LEU A 247 2.32 -8.42 29.04
CA LEU A 247 2.03 -8.21 27.62
C LEU A 247 3.15 -8.86 26.77
N PRO A 248 2.88 -9.97 26.06
CA PRO A 248 3.92 -10.73 25.37
C PRO A 248 4.73 -9.92 24.34
N ASN A 249 4.12 -8.93 23.70
CA ASN A 249 4.80 -8.06 22.74
C ASN A 249 5.75 -7.03 23.38
N TYR A 250 5.58 -6.73 24.68
CA TYR A 250 6.44 -5.82 25.43
C TYR A 250 7.54 -6.52 26.23
N ASP A 251 7.44 -7.85 26.44
CA ASP A 251 8.46 -8.62 27.13
C ASP A 251 9.71 -8.80 26.26
N THR A 252 10.70 -7.94 26.50
CA THR A 252 11.99 -7.94 25.79
C THR A 252 12.85 -9.18 26.06
N SER A 253 12.53 -9.98 27.08
CA SER A 253 13.24 -11.22 27.38
C SER A 253 12.81 -12.42 26.53
N GLN A 254 11.67 -12.31 25.85
CA GLN A 254 11.09 -13.37 25.03
C GLN A 254 11.24 -13.09 23.54
N VAL A 255 11.27 -14.18 22.77
CA VAL A 255 11.09 -14.15 21.31
C VAL A 255 9.70 -13.61 21.01
N LEU A 256 9.63 -12.65 20.09
CA LEU A 256 8.38 -12.17 19.52
C LEU A 256 8.27 -12.70 18.10
N LEU A 257 7.40 -13.71 17.93
CA LEU A 257 7.16 -14.37 16.65
C LEU A 257 6.65 -13.39 15.57
N PRO A 258 6.79 -13.73 14.27
CA PRO A 258 6.21 -12.93 13.19
C PRO A 258 4.72 -12.62 13.43
N HIS A 259 4.39 -11.34 13.46
CA HIS A 259 3.05 -10.82 13.73
C HIS A 259 2.78 -9.50 13.00
N ALA A 260 1.50 -9.16 12.90
CA ALA A 260 0.98 -7.85 12.54
C ALA A 260 0.41 -7.20 13.79
N ASP A 261 0.83 -5.98 14.07
CA ASP A 261 0.33 -5.24 15.22
C ASP A 261 -1.13 -4.83 15.00
N HIS A 262 -1.86 -4.65 16.11
CA HIS A 262 -3.29 -4.29 16.12
C HIS A 262 -4.21 -5.28 15.39
N ALA A 263 -3.79 -6.52 15.14
CA ALA A 263 -4.62 -7.55 14.49
C ALA A 263 -5.96 -7.83 15.21
N PHE A 264 -6.09 -7.48 16.48
CA PHE A 264 -7.32 -7.60 17.29
C PHE A 264 -8.21 -6.34 17.30
N TYR A 265 -7.82 -5.26 16.60
CA TYR A 265 -8.67 -4.07 16.41
C TYR A 265 -9.66 -4.32 15.29
N GLU A 266 -10.85 -3.73 15.36
CA GLU A 266 -11.84 -3.79 14.28
C GLU A 266 -11.24 -3.30 12.95
N THR A 267 -10.61 -2.12 13.01
CA THR A 267 -9.82 -1.52 11.94
C THR A 267 -8.33 -1.54 12.31
N PRO A 268 -7.57 -2.56 11.87
CA PRO A 268 -6.13 -2.62 12.14
C PRO A 268 -5.39 -1.47 11.45
N ILE A 269 -4.19 -1.17 11.95
CA ILE A 269 -3.30 -0.18 11.33
C ILE A 269 -2.63 -0.77 10.10
N GLN A 270 -2.35 0.08 9.11
CA GLN A 270 -1.73 -0.35 7.86
C GLN A 270 -0.23 -0.06 7.83
N VAL A 271 0.24 1.08 8.34
CA VAL A 271 1.68 1.38 8.39
C VAL A 271 2.17 1.46 9.83
N GLN A 272 3.33 0.88 10.08
CA GLN A 272 4.03 0.98 11.36
C GLN A 272 5.45 1.50 11.14
N GLY A 273 5.88 2.38 12.04
CA GLY A 273 7.25 2.86 12.14
C GLY A 273 7.91 2.38 13.43
N TRP A 274 9.21 2.11 13.35
CA TRP A 274 9.99 1.63 14.47
C TRP A 274 11.40 2.21 14.47
N TYR A 275 11.74 2.91 15.54
CA TYR A 275 13.03 3.53 15.78
C TYR A 275 13.73 2.90 16.99
N ILE A 276 15.04 2.68 16.91
CA ILE A 276 15.85 2.24 18.06
C ILE A 276 16.51 3.44 18.73
N LEU A 277 16.13 3.71 19.97
CA LEU A 277 16.70 4.78 20.79
C LEU A 277 18.01 4.35 21.47
N GLU A 278 18.01 3.17 22.08
CA GLU A 278 19.16 2.63 22.81
C GLU A 278 19.14 1.09 22.79
N GLY A 279 20.31 0.48 22.99
CA GLY A 279 20.49 -0.97 22.97
C GLY A 279 20.37 -1.56 21.56
N GLU A 280 20.58 -2.88 21.48
CA GLU A 280 20.60 -3.61 20.21
C GLU A 280 19.68 -4.84 20.27
N SER A 281 19.02 -5.14 19.15
CA SER A 281 18.17 -6.32 19.02
C SER A 281 18.22 -6.93 17.63
N GLU A 282 18.09 -8.26 17.55
CA GLU A 282 17.85 -8.97 16.30
C GLU A 282 16.35 -9.01 16.03
N ASN A 283 15.91 -8.17 15.10
CA ASN A 283 14.54 -8.04 14.65
C ASN A 283 14.31 -8.83 13.38
N THR A 284 13.05 -9.17 13.10
CA THR A 284 12.70 -9.95 11.91
C THR A 284 11.64 -9.31 11.07
N PHE A 285 11.72 -9.49 9.75
CA PHE A 285 10.68 -9.13 8.78
C PHE A 285 10.38 -10.32 7.86
N VAL A 286 9.11 -10.50 7.50
CA VAL A 286 8.65 -11.58 6.61
C VAL A 286 7.67 -11.03 5.59
N SER A 287 7.89 -11.32 4.30
CA SER A 287 6.89 -11.08 3.26
C SER A 287 5.75 -12.08 3.37
N VAL A 288 4.55 -11.60 3.67
CA VAL A 288 3.34 -12.44 3.72
C VAL A 288 3.10 -13.12 2.39
N LEU A 289 3.25 -12.39 1.29
CA LEU A 289 2.94 -12.89 -0.05
C LEU A 289 3.88 -14.03 -0.45
N ALA A 290 5.18 -13.92 -0.13
CA ALA A 290 6.13 -15.01 -0.39
C ALA A 290 5.82 -16.23 0.49
N ALA A 291 5.48 -16.02 1.77
CA ALA A 291 5.10 -17.10 2.67
C ALA A 291 3.80 -17.79 2.21
N LEU A 292 2.79 -17.04 1.78
CA LEU A 292 1.54 -17.57 1.27
C LEU A 292 1.73 -18.29 -0.07
N GLN A 293 2.60 -17.80 -0.96
CA GLN A 293 2.94 -18.47 -2.21
C GLN A 293 3.55 -19.86 -1.92
N THR A 294 4.56 -19.92 -1.05
CA THR A 294 5.17 -21.19 -0.63
C THR A 294 4.16 -22.11 0.06
N LEU A 295 3.31 -21.58 0.95
CA LEU A 295 2.27 -22.37 1.60
C LEU A 295 1.26 -22.92 0.59
N LYS A 296 0.86 -22.15 -0.41
CA LYS A 296 -0.08 -22.58 -1.45
C LYS A 296 0.51 -23.66 -2.35
N GLU A 297 1.81 -23.59 -2.64
CA GLU A 297 2.54 -24.60 -3.42
C GLU A 297 2.74 -25.92 -2.66
N GLU A 298 3.11 -25.85 -1.38
CA GLU A 298 3.43 -27.03 -0.57
C GLU A 298 2.20 -27.64 0.13
N HIS A 299 1.24 -26.80 0.53
CA HIS A 299 0.10 -27.13 1.37
C HIS A 299 -1.16 -26.34 0.96
N PRO A 300 -1.72 -26.56 -0.25
CA PRO A 300 -2.84 -25.78 -0.79
C PRO A 300 -4.08 -25.75 0.12
N GLU A 301 -4.39 -26.87 0.80
CA GLU A 301 -5.48 -26.92 1.78
C GLU A 301 -5.23 -25.99 2.98
N SER A 302 -4.00 -25.91 3.47
CA SER A 302 -3.66 -24.97 4.54
C SER A 302 -3.82 -23.52 4.10
N TYR A 303 -3.45 -23.18 2.86
CA TYR A 303 -3.75 -21.87 2.30
C TYR A 303 -5.26 -21.61 2.24
N HIS A 304 -6.06 -22.60 1.84
CA HIS A 304 -7.52 -22.49 1.82
C HIS A 304 -8.09 -22.18 3.21
N HIS A 305 -7.69 -22.90 4.25
CA HIS A 305 -8.14 -22.65 5.62
C HIS A 305 -7.76 -21.25 6.12
N LEU A 306 -6.54 -20.75 5.83
CA LEU A 306 -6.15 -19.39 6.23
C LEU A 306 -7.04 -18.30 5.60
N CYS A 307 -7.58 -18.56 4.40
CA CYS A 307 -8.41 -17.61 3.67
C CYS A 307 -9.89 -17.69 4.05
N ASN A 308 -10.37 -18.83 4.55
CA ASN A 308 -11.80 -19.10 4.71
C ASN A 308 -12.24 -19.37 6.14
N ASP A 309 -11.36 -19.88 7.01
CA ASP A 309 -11.72 -20.21 8.39
C ASP A 309 -11.49 -19.01 9.30
N PRO A 310 -12.55 -18.47 9.93
CA PRO A 310 -12.38 -17.35 10.84
C PRO A 310 -11.70 -17.79 12.13
N MET A 311 -11.03 -16.85 12.77
CA MET A 311 -10.46 -17.02 14.10
C MET A 311 -10.78 -15.81 14.96
N THR A 312 -10.87 -16.04 16.27
CA THR A 312 -10.96 -14.94 17.22
C THR A 312 -9.57 -14.35 17.45
N LEU A 313 -9.47 -13.02 17.55
CA LEU A 313 -8.27 -12.34 18.02
C LEU A 313 -8.64 -11.38 19.13
N GLY A 314 -7.96 -11.48 20.27
CA GLY A 314 -8.32 -10.68 21.42
C GLY A 314 -7.17 -10.41 22.36
N ARG A 315 -7.34 -9.34 23.14
CA ARG A 315 -6.40 -8.92 24.18
C ARG A 315 -7.14 -8.22 25.31
N VAL A 316 -6.64 -8.41 26.52
CA VAL A 316 -6.95 -7.55 27.67
C VAL A 316 -5.70 -6.75 28.03
N SER A 317 -5.85 -5.45 28.24
CA SER A 317 -4.75 -4.57 28.61
C SER A 317 -5.14 -3.65 29.76
N ALA A 318 -4.65 -3.93 30.97
CA ALA A 318 -4.78 -3.05 32.13
C ALA A 318 -3.75 -1.89 32.13
N PHE A 319 -2.90 -1.81 31.11
CA PHE A 319 -1.75 -0.90 31.10
C PHE A 319 -2.11 0.60 31.09
N TYR A 320 -3.27 0.98 30.57
CA TYR A 320 -3.66 2.39 30.41
C TYR A 320 -4.67 2.88 31.46
N GLY A 321 -4.90 2.13 32.54
CA GLY A 321 -5.91 2.43 33.55
C GLY A 321 -6.90 1.28 33.70
N GLU A 322 -8.19 1.53 33.48
CA GLU A 322 -9.17 0.45 33.39
C GLU A 322 -8.81 -0.52 32.25
N ALA A 323 -8.99 -1.81 32.50
CA ALA A 323 -8.63 -2.84 31.53
C ALA A 323 -9.42 -2.66 30.23
N VAL A 324 -8.69 -2.45 29.13
CA VAL A 324 -9.29 -2.40 27.79
C VAL A 324 -9.33 -3.82 27.25
N SER A 325 -10.55 -4.34 27.08
CA SER A 325 -10.80 -5.63 26.43
C SER A 325 -11.15 -5.40 24.97
N GLN A 326 -10.34 -5.93 24.07
CA GLN A 326 -10.51 -5.81 22.62
C GLN A 326 -10.60 -7.19 22.01
N MET A 327 -11.45 -7.32 21.00
CA MET A 327 -11.74 -8.59 20.35
C MET A 327 -12.30 -8.32 18.96
N THR A 328 -11.94 -9.18 18.01
CA THR A 328 -12.49 -9.20 16.65
C THR A 328 -12.51 -10.64 16.12
N VAL A 329 -13.20 -10.84 15.00
CA VAL A 329 -13.28 -12.11 14.28
C VAL A 329 -13.00 -11.83 12.82
N ASP A 330 -12.03 -12.53 12.25
CA ASP A 330 -11.64 -12.41 10.84
C ASP A 330 -10.89 -13.69 10.43
N THR A 331 -10.60 -13.85 9.14
CA THR A 331 -9.67 -14.88 8.67
C THR A 331 -8.21 -14.39 8.81
N ALA A 332 -7.24 -15.30 8.72
CA ALA A 332 -5.82 -14.92 8.75
C ALA A 332 -5.40 -14.13 7.49
N VAL A 333 -6.05 -14.43 6.36
CA VAL A 333 -5.83 -13.76 5.07
C VAL A 333 -7.17 -13.25 4.56
N SER A 334 -7.30 -11.93 4.44
CA SER A 334 -8.49 -11.30 3.86
C SER A 334 -8.26 -10.99 2.37
N MET A 335 -9.27 -11.22 1.54
CA MET A 335 -9.29 -10.81 0.12
C MET A 335 -9.94 -9.43 -0.05
N GLN A 336 -9.69 -8.78 -1.19
CA GLN A 336 -10.35 -7.51 -1.53
C GLN A 336 -11.85 -7.76 -1.77
N PRO A 337 -12.75 -6.95 -1.18
CA PRO A 337 -14.19 -7.12 -1.38
C PRO A 337 -14.58 -7.18 -2.86
N GLY A 338 -15.41 -8.15 -3.23
CA GLY A 338 -15.85 -8.35 -4.61
C GLY A 338 -14.84 -9.10 -5.50
N THR A 339 -13.69 -9.49 -4.97
CA THR A 339 -12.70 -10.33 -5.65
C THR A 339 -12.33 -11.52 -4.77
N SER A 340 -12.21 -12.71 -5.34
CA SER A 340 -11.94 -13.93 -4.56
C SER A 340 -10.45 -14.30 -4.46
N ASP A 341 -9.60 -13.63 -5.24
CA ASP A 341 -8.20 -13.99 -5.48
C ASP A 341 -7.22 -12.83 -5.28
N GLN A 342 -7.70 -11.62 -5.00
CA GLN A 342 -6.82 -10.47 -4.74
C GLN A 342 -6.62 -10.29 -3.24
N PHE A 343 -5.38 -10.48 -2.80
CA PHE A 343 -4.97 -10.26 -1.42
C PHE A 343 -5.27 -8.83 -0.97
N LYS A 344 -5.93 -8.67 0.19
CA LYS A 344 -6.11 -7.38 0.84
C LYS A 344 -5.10 -7.18 1.97
N ARG A 345 -5.06 -8.12 2.90
CA ARG A 345 -4.21 -8.02 4.10
C ARG A 345 -4.05 -9.37 4.78
N VAL A 346 -2.99 -9.46 5.58
CA VAL A 346 -2.86 -10.43 6.66
C VAL A 346 -3.48 -9.86 7.94
N ARG A 347 -4.07 -10.73 8.74
CA ARG A 347 -4.41 -10.43 10.13
C ARG A 347 -3.91 -11.59 11.00
N TRP A 348 -2.71 -11.43 11.53
CA TRP A 348 -1.98 -12.53 12.17
C TRP A 348 -1.21 -12.06 13.39
N HIS A 349 -1.53 -12.61 14.57
CA HIS A 349 -0.72 -12.38 15.77
C HIS A 349 -0.77 -13.62 16.68
N PRO A 350 0.24 -14.51 16.68
CA PRO A 350 0.15 -15.83 17.29
C PRO A 350 -0.12 -15.80 18.80
N ASN A 351 0.32 -14.74 19.50
CA ASN A 351 0.06 -14.60 20.94
C ASN A 351 -1.37 -14.11 21.28
N PHE A 352 -2.15 -13.64 20.30
CA PHE A 352 -3.48 -13.06 20.50
C PHE A 352 -4.58 -13.78 19.71
N ILE A 353 -4.23 -14.79 18.90
CA ILE A 353 -5.21 -15.70 18.29
C ILE A 353 -5.84 -16.55 19.40
N GLY A 354 -7.16 -16.58 19.44
CA GLY A 354 -7.96 -17.41 20.33
C GLY A 354 -8.46 -18.67 19.62
N SER A 355 -9.79 -18.81 19.56
CA SER A 355 -10.47 -19.97 18.97
C SER A 355 -10.51 -19.88 17.44
N LEU A 356 -10.19 -20.98 16.78
CA LEU A 356 -10.56 -21.22 15.38
C LEU A 356 -12.06 -21.52 15.32
N LEU A 357 -12.74 -20.89 14.37
CA LEU A 357 -14.19 -21.01 14.16
C LEU A 357 -14.49 -21.85 12.92
N SER A 358 -13.81 -22.99 12.79
CA SER A 358 -14.04 -23.97 11.71
C SER A 358 -15.09 -25.02 12.10
N PRO A 359 -15.75 -25.67 11.12
CA PRO A 359 -16.59 -26.84 11.36
C PRO A 359 -15.82 -27.97 12.08
N TYR A 360 -16.55 -28.85 12.78
CA TYR A 360 -15.96 -29.92 13.59
C TYR A 360 -15.04 -30.83 12.77
N GLU A 361 -15.46 -31.17 11.56
CA GLU A 361 -14.75 -32.04 10.64
C GLU A 361 -13.47 -31.40 10.08
N GLU A 362 -13.40 -30.06 10.04
CA GLU A 362 -12.31 -29.28 9.45
C GLU A 362 -11.30 -28.78 10.51
N TYR A 363 -11.57 -28.97 11.79
CA TYR A 363 -10.78 -28.39 12.89
C TYR A 363 -9.30 -28.77 12.84
N ASP A 364 -8.99 -30.04 12.58
CA ASP A 364 -7.60 -30.52 12.60
C ASP A 364 -6.76 -29.89 11.48
N GLU A 365 -7.32 -29.75 10.27
CA GLU A 365 -6.63 -29.12 9.14
C GLU A 365 -6.55 -27.61 9.30
N ALA A 366 -7.61 -26.95 9.80
CA ALA A 366 -7.59 -25.53 10.15
C ALA A 366 -6.49 -25.22 11.18
N ARG A 367 -6.36 -26.05 12.22
CA ARG A 367 -5.31 -25.93 13.23
C ARG A 367 -3.92 -26.17 12.65
N LEU A 368 -3.79 -27.15 11.77
CA LEU A 368 -2.52 -27.47 11.12
C LEU A 368 -2.08 -26.36 10.16
N ALA A 369 -3.02 -25.67 9.51
CA ALA A 369 -2.75 -24.54 8.64
C ALA A 369 -2.03 -23.39 9.35
N GLN A 370 -2.48 -23.04 10.56
CA GLN A 370 -1.85 -22.02 11.41
C GLN A 370 -0.38 -22.39 11.70
N LYS A 371 -0.12 -23.65 12.05
CA LYS A 371 1.22 -24.15 12.35
C LYS A 371 2.13 -24.11 11.11
N ARG A 372 1.66 -24.65 9.98
CA ARG A 372 2.41 -24.67 8.71
C ARG A 372 2.77 -23.27 8.23
N PHE A 373 1.86 -22.31 8.38
CA PHE A 373 2.13 -20.92 8.03
C PHE A 373 3.27 -20.34 8.86
N LEU A 374 3.25 -20.53 10.18
CA LEU A 374 4.34 -20.10 11.06
C LEU A 374 5.67 -20.79 10.73
N GLU A 375 5.64 -22.07 10.40
CA GLU A 375 6.83 -22.82 9.99
C GLU A 375 7.44 -22.27 8.70
N VAL A 376 6.62 -21.97 7.68
CA VAL A 376 7.08 -21.33 6.43
C VAL A 376 7.70 -19.97 6.74
N MET A 377 7.03 -19.13 7.52
CA MET A 377 7.51 -17.79 7.87
C MET A 377 8.84 -17.77 8.63
N ARG A 378 9.16 -18.84 9.38
CA ARG A 378 10.40 -18.95 10.17
C ARG A 378 11.56 -19.60 9.41
N ARG A 379 11.38 -19.98 8.13
CA ARG A 379 12.49 -20.47 7.30
C ARG A 379 13.48 -19.33 7.04
N ASP A 380 14.78 -19.64 7.00
CA ASP A 380 15.82 -18.62 6.72
C ASP A 380 15.67 -18.00 5.31
N THR A 381 14.95 -18.65 4.39
CA THR A 381 14.58 -18.11 3.07
C THR A 381 13.54 -16.99 3.13
N HIS A 382 12.72 -16.94 4.18
CA HIS A 382 11.58 -16.02 4.32
C HIS A 382 11.74 -15.02 5.46
N GLN A 383 12.43 -15.41 6.55
CA GLN A 383 12.63 -14.57 7.72
C GLN A 383 13.92 -13.75 7.59
N LEU A 384 13.78 -12.50 7.13
CA LEU A 384 14.89 -11.56 7.21
C LEU A 384 15.20 -11.28 8.67
N LYS A 385 16.44 -11.52 9.10
CA LYS A 385 16.96 -11.15 10.43
C LYS A 385 17.85 -9.93 10.29
N VAL A 386 17.55 -8.87 11.04
CA VAL A 386 18.26 -7.58 11.01
C VAL A 386 18.68 -7.21 12.41
N ASN A 387 19.97 -6.95 12.61
CA ASN A 387 20.48 -6.38 13.85
C ASN A 387 20.23 -4.87 13.84
N LEU A 388 19.22 -4.44 14.59
CA LEU A 388 18.90 -3.02 14.76
C LEU A 388 19.67 -2.44 15.94
N LYS A 389 20.29 -1.28 15.72
CA LYS A 389 21.08 -0.53 16.70
C LYS A 389 20.58 0.92 16.81
N PRO A 390 21.03 1.70 17.81
CA PRO A 390 20.58 3.08 17.97
C PRO A 390 20.75 3.89 16.69
N GLY A 391 19.72 4.64 16.31
CA GLY A 391 19.69 5.38 15.04
C GLY A 391 19.05 4.63 13.87
N ASP A 392 18.81 3.32 13.95
CA ASP A 392 18.08 2.61 12.89
C ASP A 392 16.56 2.88 12.99
N MET A 393 15.94 3.15 11.83
CA MET A 393 14.49 3.29 11.70
C MET A 393 13.97 2.61 10.44
N PHE A 394 12.87 1.87 10.60
CA PHE A 394 12.15 1.23 9.49
C PHE A 394 10.68 1.60 9.53
N LEU A 395 10.07 1.73 8.35
CA LEU A 395 8.63 1.77 8.17
C LEU A 395 8.20 0.59 7.32
N TRP A 396 7.04 0.00 7.61
CA TRP A 396 6.50 -1.07 6.80
C TRP A 396 4.99 -1.05 6.69
N ASP A 397 4.49 -1.71 5.65
CA ASP A 397 3.08 -2.04 5.49
C ASP A 397 2.75 -3.31 6.28
N ASN A 398 2.13 -3.10 7.44
CA ASN A 398 1.68 -4.10 8.40
C ASN A 398 0.59 -5.03 7.84
N TYR A 399 0.01 -4.74 6.66
CA TYR A 399 -0.89 -5.66 5.98
C TYR A 399 -0.18 -6.74 5.16
N ARG A 400 1.11 -6.56 4.82
CA ARG A 400 1.87 -7.50 3.98
C ARG A 400 3.26 -7.86 4.49
N VAL A 401 3.76 -7.15 5.49
CA VAL A 401 5.03 -7.43 6.17
C VAL A 401 4.74 -7.75 7.62
N LEU A 402 5.03 -9.00 8.01
CA LEU A 402 5.00 -9.40 9.41
C LEU A 402 6.37 -9.11 10.03
N HIS A 403 6.38 -8.73 11.31
CA HIS A 403 7.60 -8.37 12.01
C HIS A 403 7.74 -9.12 13.34
N GLY A 404 8.93 -9.11 13.91
CA GLY A 404 9.24 -9.85 15.13
C GLY A 404 10.59 -9.49 15.73
N ARG A 405 11.00 -10.28 16.72
CA ARG A 405 12.27 -10.13 17.45
C ARG A 405 12.73 -11.49 17.95
N GLU A 406 13.92 -11.93 17.53
CA GLU A 406 14.51 -13.17 18.02
C GLU A 406 15.30 -12.93 19.32
N LYS A 407 15.97 -11.78 19.46
CA LYS A 407 16.82 -11.52 20.64
C LYS A 407 17.04 -10.04 20.94
N VAL A 408 17.23 -9.72 22.23
CA VAL A 408 17.83 -8.47 22.71
C VAL A 408 19.24 -8.77 23.22
N PHE A 409 20.24 -7.99 22.80
CA PHE A 409 21.65 -8.24 23.12
C PHE A 409 22.08 -7.53 24.41
N ALA A 410 21.98 -6.20 24.43
CA ALA A 410 22.38 -5.36 25.55
C ALA A 410 21.16 -4.64 26.14
N VAL A 411 21.17 -4.45 27.47
CA VAL A 411 20.16 -3.69 28.20
C VAL A 411 20.81 -2.45 28.84
N PRO A 412 20.12 -1.29 28.94
CA PRO A 412 18.75 -1.07 28.49
C PRO A 412 18.62 -1.07 26.96
N ARG A 413 17.48 -1.59 26.48
CA ARG A 413 17.05 -1.52 25.09
C ARG A 413 15.72 -0.81 25.04
N THR A 414 15.60 0.24 24.23
CA THR A 414 14.35 0.97 24.03
C THR A 414 14.13 1.18 22.54
N GLY A 415 12.99 0.66 22.05
CA GLY A 415 12.49 0.96 20.71
C GLY A 415 11.21 1.77 20.81
N VAL A 416 11.06 2.74 19.93
CA VAL A 416 9.96 3.70 19.88
C VAL A 416 9.14 3.41 18.63
N GLY A 417 7.86 3.13 18.81
CA GLY A 417 6.93 2.79 17.75
C GLY A 417 5.78 3.76 17.63
N GLN A 418 5.31 3.94 16.40
CA GLN A 418 4.07 4.65 16.09
C GLN A 418 3.42 4.03 14.85
N THR A 419 2.11 4.19 14.71
CA THR A 419 1.31 3.53 13.66
C THR A 419 0.42 4.52 12.93
N VAL A 420 -0.01 4.17 11.72
CA VAL A 420 -0.90 4.97 10.88
C VAL A 420 -2.13 4.12 10.47
N PRO A 421 -3.36 4.60 10.72
CA PRO A 421 -4.58 3.90 10.32
C PRO A 421 -4.71 3.75 8.80
N GLU A 422 -5.35 2.67 8.34
CA GLU A 422 -5.62 2.39 6.91
C GLU A 422 -6.21 3.61 6.18
N GLN A 423 -7.25 4.24 6.75
CA GLN A 423 -7.90 5.40 6.13
C GLN A 423 -6.93 6.56 5.89
N VAL A 424 -6.07 6.88 6.86
CA VAL A 424 -5.10 7.99 6.75
C VAL A 424 -4.07 7.70 5.65
N VAL A 425 -3.61 6.45 5.58
CA VAL A 425 -2.67 6.00 4.54
C VAL A 425 -3.29 6.15 3.15
N HIS A 426 -4.50 5.64 2.96
CA HIS A 426 -5.18 5.67 1.67
C HIS A 426 -5.61 7.08 1.23
N ASP A 427 -6.08 7.92 2.15
CA ASP A 427 -6.41 9.33 1.85
C ASP A 427 -5.18 10.11 1.41
N ARG A 428 -4.04 9.93 2.10
CA ARG A 428 -2.79 10.58 1.71
C ARG A 428 -2.33 10.11 0.34
N TYR A 429 -2.35 8.80 0.08
CA TYR A 429 -1.91 8.27 -1.21
C TYR A 429 -2.78 8.78 -2.35
N ARG A 430 -4.10 8.83 -2.14
CA ARG A 430 -5.05 9.40 -3.10
C ARG A 430 -4.80 10.88 -3.35
N ALA A 431 -4.63 11.68 -2.28
CA ALA A 431 -4.39 13.11 -2.39
C ALA A 431 -3.10 13.42 -3.17
N LEU A 432 -2.02 12.67 -2.95
CA LEU A 432 -0.78 12.82 -3.71
C LEU A 432 -0.95 12.45 -5.19
N CYS A 433 -1.69 11.38 -5.50
CA CYS A 433 -2.00 11.04 -6.88
C CYS A 433 -2.85 12.12 -7.58
N ILE A 434 -3.84 12.68 -6.89
CA ILE A 434 -4.65 13.79 -7.41
C ILE A 434 -3.78 15.03 -7.64
N SER A 435 -2.90 15.37 -6.69
CA SER A 435 -1.93 16.47 -6.83
C SER A 435 -1.08 16.32 -8.09
N MET A 436 -0.56 15.11 -8.37
CA MET A 436 0.22 14.82 -9.57
C MET A 436 -0.57 14.92 -10.89
N LEU A 437 -1.90 14.85 -10.84
CA LEU A 437 -2.79 14.94 -12.00
C LEU A 437 -3.38 16.35 -12.18
N SER A 438 -3.10 17.25 -11.25
CA SER A 438 -3.55 18.64 -11.32
C SER A 438 -3.09 19.30 -12.61
N GLY A 439 -4.02 19.95 -13.31
CA GLY A 439 -3.78 20.57 -14.61
C GLY A 439 -3.83 19.63 -15.82
N PHE A 440 -3.87 18.31 -15.61
CA PHE A 440 -4.02 17.32 -16.69
C PHE A 440 -5.45 16.79 -16.82
N VAL A 441 -6.08 16.49 -15.68
CA VAL A 441 -7.45 15.95 -15.62
C VAL A 441 -8.21 16.69 -14.53
N GLY A 442 -9.44 17.14 -14.82
CA GLY A 442 -10.26 17.83 -13.83
C GLY A 442 -10.62 16.94 -12.64
N ASP A 443 -10.52 17.47 -11.41
CA ASP A 443 -10.73 16.76 -10.15
C ASP A 443 -12.01 15.94 -10.12
N GLN A 444 -13.09 16.42 -10.76
CA GLN A 444 -14.37 15.73 -10.80
C GLN A 444 -14.28 14.32 -11.41
N TRP A 445 -13.37 14.10 -12.36
CA TRP A 445 -13.13 12.81 -12.99
C TRP A 445 -12.27 11.89 -12.12
N LEU A 446 -11.55 12.44 -11.15
CA LEU A 446 -10.64 11.69 -10.27
C LEU A 446 -11.36 11.14 -9.02
N VAL A 447 -12.47 11.75 -8.59
CA VAL A 447 -13.18 11.39 -7.35
C VAL A 447 -13.64 9.95 -7.31
N HIS A 448 -14.11 9.37 -8.42
CA HIS A 448 -14.63 8.00 -8.47
C HIS A 448 -13.62 6.96 -8.94
N MET A 449 -12.37 7.37 -9.14
CA MET A 449 -11.33 6.47 -9.62
C MET A 449 -10.91 5.48 -8.54
N PRO A 450 -10.90 4.16 -8.80
CA PRO A 450 -10.24 3.23 -7.89
C PRO A 450 -8.73 3.52 -7.86
N MET A 451 -8.10 3.25 -6.72
CA MET A 451 -6.69 3.62 -6.50
C MET A 451 -5.72 3.08 -7.57
N PRO A 452 -5.81 1.81 -8.04
CA PRO A 452 -4.93 1.30 -9.09
C PRO A 452 -5.03 2.12 -10.38
N GLN A 453 -6.24 2.50 -10.81
CA GLN A 453 -6.44 3.29 -12.03
C GLN A 453 -6.00 4.74 -11.85
N LEU A 454 -6.23 5.33 -10.67
CA LEU A 454 -5.69 6.66 -10.35
C LEU A 454 -4.16 6.62 -10.43
N ARG A 455 -3.53 5.55 -9.93
CA ARG A 455 -2.09 5.39 -9.98
C ARG A 455 -1.53 5.18 -11.37
N GLU A 456 -2.22 4.37 -12.17
CA GLU A 456 -1.85 4.17 -13.58
C GLU A 456 -1.96 5.47 -14.37
N MET A 457 -2.97 6.29 -14.08
CA MET A 457 -3.11 7.60 -14.73
C MET A 457 -1.92 8.52 -14.43
N VAL A 458 -1.44 8.56 -13.19
CA VAL A 458 -0.23 9.32 -12.83
C VAL A 458 0.97 8.88 -13.70
N LYS A 459 1.17 7.57 -13.89
CA LYS A 459 2.26 7.06 -14.74
C LYS A 459 2.09 7.50 -16.20
N LEU A 460 0.88 7.35 -16.75
CA LEU A 460 0.60 7.72 -18.14
C LEU A 460 0.87 9.20 -18.43
N VAL A 461 0.48 10.07 -17.50
CA VAL A 461 0.71 11.52 -17.58
C VAL A 461 2.20 11.86 -17.48
N GLN A 462 2.90 11.28 -16.50
CA GLN A 462 4.35 11.51 -16.30
C GLN A 462 5.19 11.02 -17.49
N GLU A 463 4.82 9.90 -18.10
CA GLU A 463 5.48 9.34 -19.28
C GLU A 463 5.10 10.05 -20.59
N LYS A 464 4.18 11.03 -20.55
CA LYS A 464 3.65 11.76 -21.71
C LYS A 464 3.12 10.85 -22.84
N ARG A 465 2.58 9.66 -22.51
CA ARG A 465 2.20 8.65 -23.52
C ARG A 465 1.02 9.07 -24.41
N PHE A 466 0.27 10.10 -24.01
CA PHE A 466 -0.93 10.57 -24.71
C PHE A 466 -0.98 12.09 -24.93
N LEU A 467 0.04 12.83 -24.48
CA LEU A 467 0.15 14.27 -24.76
C LEU A 467 0.60 14.44 -26.22
N VAL A 468 -0.23 15.10 -27.03
CA VAL A 468 0.03 15.39 -28.45
C VAL A 468 1.04 16.53 -28.61
#